data_AF-A0A8C5C5V0-F1
#
_entry.id   AF-A0A8C5C5V0-F1
#
_cell.length_a   1.000
_cell.length_b   1.000
_cell.length_c   1.000
_cell.angle_alpha   90.00
_cell.angle_beta   90.00
_cell.angle_gamma   90.00
#
_symmetry.space_group_name_H-M   'P 1'
#
loop_
_entity.id
_entity.type
_entity.pdbx_description
1 polymer ?
#
loop_
_entity_poly.entity_id
_entity_poly.type
_entity_poly.pdbx_seq_one_letter_code
_entity_poly.pdbx_strand_id
1 'polypeptide(L)'
;MGKKSRVKTQKSGTAGAAAVASPKEMMSFVSELLQLCSSTAPSPGKEWEEYVQIRSLVEKIRKKQKGVSVQFDGSREDFFPELMAWAQECGASCEGFEVSSFGGEGYGLRATRDIKAEELFLWIPRKMLMTVESAKNSVLGPLYGQDRILQAMGNVTLALHLLCERASPSSPWLPYIKSLPTDYDTPLYYEEEEVRPLLGTQAVQDVLSQYKNTARQYAYFYKVVQVSGHTHTHTHTRTHTHTHTHTHTHTHTHTHTHTHTHTHTHTHTHTHTRTHTYTHTRTHTRTHTHAHAHAHTHTQLEGVYIG
;
A
#
# COMPACT_ATOMS: atom_id res chain seq x y z
N MET A 1 -56.44 37.56 -11.91
CA MET A 1 -56.04 37.74 -13.32
C MET A 1 -54.56 38.15 -13.32
N GLY A 2 -53.55 37.39 -13.75
CA GLY A 2 -53.49 36.31 -14.71
C GLY A 2 -52.55 36.69 -15.85
N LYS A 3 -51.22 36.73 -15.62
CA LYS A 3 -50.21 36.68 -16.69
C LYS A 3 -49.08 35.74 -16.28
N LYS A 4 -49.17 34.49 -16.76
CA LYS A 4 -48.13 33.46 -16.67
C LYS A 4 -47.04 33.77 -17.70
N SER A 5 -45.83 34.04 -17.25
CA SER A 5 -44.64 34.04 -18.13
C SER A 5 -43.99 32.66 -18.07
N ARG A 6 -44.03 31.97 -19.21
CA ARG A 6 -43.53 30.60 -19.41
C ARG A 6 -42.06 30.68 -19.81
N VAL A 7 -41.16 30.50 -18.84
CA VAL A 7 -39.71 30.36 -19.10
C VAL A 7 -39.50 29.00 -19.80
N LYS A 8 -38.98 29.04 -21.03
CA LYS A 8 -38.55 27.86 -21.77
C LYS A 8 -37.28 27.31 -21.14
N THR A 9 -37.39 26.15 -20.50
CA THR A 9 -36.24 25.32 -20.11
C THR A 9 -35.58 24.79 -21.38
N GLN A 10 -34.46 25.39 -21.78
CA GLN A 10 -33.54 24.79 -22.73
C GLN A 10 -32.83 23.62 -22.02
N LYS A 11 -33.19 22.40 -22.39
CA LYS A 11 -32.39 21.20 -22.08
C LYS A 11 -31.04 21.38 -22.78
N SER A 12 -29.99 21.71 -22.02
CA SER A 12 -28.62 21.62 -22.49
C SER A 12 -28.28 20.16 -22.74
N GLY A 13 -27.86 19.87 -23.96
CA GLY A 13 -27.46 18.53 -24.38
C GLY A 13 -26.38 17.94 -23.48
N THR A 14 -26.58 16.67 -23.16
CA THR A 14 -25.56 15.75 -22.67
C THR A 14 -24.33 15.80 -23.58
N ALA A 15 -23.30 16.55 -23.16
CA ALA A 15 -21.94 16.39 -23.67
C ALA A 15 -21.49 14.95 -23.39
N GLY A 16 -21.06 14.25 -24.43
CA GLY A 16 -20.68 12.84 -24.36
C GLY A 16 -19.61 12.61 -23.29
N ALA A 17 -19.88 11.65 -22.40
CA ALA A 17 -18.88 11.17 -21.45
C ALA A 17 -17.68 10.64 -22.25
N ALA A 18 -16.54 11.33 -22.17
CA ALA A 18 -15.31 10.86 -22.76
C ALA A 18 -14.98 9.48 -22.16
N ALA A 19 -14.75 8.48 -23.00
CA ALA A 19 -14.41 7.14 -22.54
C ALA A 19 -13.10 7.17 -21.73
N VAL A 20 -13.13 6.56 -20.54
CA VAL A 20 -11.95 6.38 -19.68
C VAL A 20 -10.86 5.68 -20.50
N ALA A 21 -9.64 6.25 -20.48
CA ALA A 21 -8.55 5.70 -21.28
C ALA A 21 -8.11 4.32 -20.79
N SER A 22 -7.63 3.51 -21.73
CA SER A 22 -6.99 2.24 -21.38
C SER A 22 -5.67 2.47 -20.62
N PRO A 23 -5.20 1.54 -19.78
CA PRO A 23 -3.93 1.70 -19.06
C PRO A 23 -2.72 1.95 -19.97
N LYS A 24 -2.69 1.33 -21.15
CA LYS A 24 -1.62 1.53 -22.16
C LYS A 24 -1.67 2.93 -22.75
N GLU A 25 -2.86 3.40 -23.11
CA GLU A 25 -3.07 4.75 -23.63
C GLU A 25 -2.69 5.82 -22.58
N MET A 26 -3.09 5.61 -21.31
CA MET A 26 -2.72 6.50 -20.21
C MET A 26 -1.19 6.56 -20.00
N MET A 27 -0.52 5.41 -20.02
CA MET A 27 0.95 5.36 -19.93
C MET A 27 1.65 6.09 -21.08
N SER A 28 1.04 6.09 -22.27
CA SER A 28 1.54 6.86 -23.42
C SER A 28 1.48 8.37 -23.13
N PHE A 29 0.32 8.90 -22.73
CA PHE A 29 0.17 10.33 -22.44
C PHE A 29 1.03 10.77 -21.27
N VAL A 30 1.13 9.96 -20.22
CA VAL A 30 1.99 10.22 -19.07
C VAL A 30 3.48 10.26 -19.47
N SER A 31 3.91 9.38 -20.38
CA SER A 31 5.30 9.38 -20.85
C SER A 31 5.62 10.61 -21.70
N GLU A 32 4.69 11.01 -22.56
CA GLU A 32 4.76 12.26 -23.33
C GLU A 32 4.84 13.48 -22.40
N LEU A 33 4.00 13.53 -21.37
CA LEU A 33 3.99 14.62 -20.38
C LEU A 33 5.32 14.71 -19.62
N LEU A 34 5.85 13.56 -19.19
CA LEU A 34 7.14 13.52 -18.50
C LEU A 34 8.27 14.03 -19.39
N GLN A 35 8.29 13.65 -20.67
CA GLN A 35 9.29 14.11 -21.62
C GLN A 35 9.20 15.62 -21.84
N LEU A 36 7.99 16.14 -22.07
CA LEU A 36 7.74 17.56 -22.26
C LEU A 36 8.21 18.38 -21.03
N CYS A 37 7.81 17.99 -19.83
CA CYS A 37 8.13 18.74 -18.61
C CYS A 37 9.59 18.59 -18.13
N SER A 38 10.32 17.61 -18.67
CA SER A 38 11.75 17.37 -18.37
C SER A 38 12.69 17.95 -19.43
N SER A 39 12.15 18.50 -20.52
CA SER A 39 12.94 19.20 -21.52
C SER A 39 13.63 20.42 -20.93
N THR A 40 14.77 20.80 -21.53
CA THR A 40 15.52 22.02 -21.17
C THR A 40 14.60 23.22 -21.23
N ALA A 41 14.84 24.21 -20.34
CA ALA A 41 14.06 25.43 -20.31
C ALA A 41 13.89 26.03 -21.72
N PRO A 42 12.68 26.44 -22.11
CA PRO A 42 12.44 27.02 -23.42
C PRO A 42 13.27 28.30 -23.59
N SER A 43 13.49 28.69 -24.85
CA SER A 43 14.12 29.98 -25.13
C SER A 43 13.33 31.10 -24.46
N PRO A 44 13.99 32.14 -23.92
CA PRO A 44 13.32 33.27 -23.29
C PRO A 44 12.16 33.80 -24.16
N GLY A 45 10.97 33.96 -23.57
CA GLY A 45 9.76 34.38 -24.29
C GLY A 45 8.88 33.26 -24.85
N LYS A 46 9.30 31.99 -24.79
CA LYS A 46 8.46 30.82 -25.19
C LYS A 46 7.85 30.04 -24.02
N GLU A 47 8.02 30.51 -22.79
CA GLU A 47 7.51 29.85 -21.58
C GLU A 47 5.98 29.75 -21.57
N TRP A 48 5.29 30.77 -22.11
CA TRP A 48 3.83 30.74 -22.25
C TRP A 48 3.37 29.67 -23.24
N GLU A 49 4.06 29.54 -24.39
CA GLU A 49 3.76 28.50 -25.38
C GLU A 49 3.98 27.10 -24.80
N GLU A 50 5.07 26.91 -24.04
CA GLU A 50 5.33 25.67 -23.32
C GLU A 50 4.24 25.38 -22.28
N TYR A 51 3.84 26.39 -21.49
CA TYR A 51 2.77 26.26 -20.50
C TYR A 51 1.46 25.80 -21.13
N VAL A 52 1.04 26.42 -22.24
CA VAL A 52 -0.19 26.04 -22.96
C VAL A 52 -0.10 24.60 -23.49
N GLN A 53 1.07 24.18 -24.00
CA GLN A 53 1.30 22.79 -24.43
C GLN A 53 1.17 21.79 -23.28
N ILE A 54 1.81 22.08 -22.14
CA ILE A 54 1.72 21.24 -20.94
C ILE A 54 0.26 21.18 -20.45
N ARG A 55 -0.42 22.32 -20.35
CA ARG A 55 -1.82 22.43 -19.92
C ARG A 55 -2.75 21.60 -20.82
N SER A 56 -2.58 21.70 -22.14
CA SER A 56 -3.36 20.90 -23.10
C SER A 56 -3.24 19.40 -22.85
N LEU A 57 -2.02 18.91 -22.58
CA LEU A 57 -1.78 17.50 -22.31
C LEU A 57 -2.29 17.07 -20.93
N VAL A 58 -2.13 17.91 -19.90
CA VAL A 58 -2.69 17.67 -18.56
C VAL A 58 -4.22 17.58 -18.63
N GLU A 59 -4.89 18.51 -19.31
CA GLU A 59 -6.35 18.47 -19.47
C GLU A 59 -6.82 17.26 -20.28
N LYS A 60 -6.06 16.84 -21.28
CA LYS A 60 -6.33 15.61 -22.03
C LYS A 60 -6.24 14.37 -21.13
N ILE A 61 -5.24 14.29 -20.26
CA ILE A 61 -5.10 13.22 -19.26
C ILE A 61 -6.26 13.27 -18.27
N ARG A 62 -6.56 14.45 -17.70
CA ARG A 62 -7.61 14.67 -16.70
C ARG A 62 -8.99 14.25 -17.22
N LYS A 63 -9.35 14.64 -18.45
CA LYS A 63 -10.62 14.27 -19.12
C LYS A 63 -10.75 12.76 -19.37
N LYS A 64 -9.65 12.04 -19.40
CA LYS A 64 -9.61 10.57 -19.57
C LYS A 64 -9.55 9.81 -18.24
N GLN A 65 -9.57 10.52 -17.12
CA GLN A 65 -9.60 9.99 -15.75
C GLN A 65 -10.98 10.19 -15.10
N LYS A 66 -11.19 9.55 -13.96
CA LYS A 66 -12.44 9.64 -13.19
C LYS A 66 -12.44 10.76 -12.14
N GLY A 67 -11.47 11.69 -12.19
CA GLY A 67 -11.25 12.67 -11.14
C GLY A 67 -10.57 12.08 -9.90
N VAL A 68 -10.91 12.58 -8.72
CA VAL A 68 -10.35 12.12 -7.44
C VAL A 68 -10.70 10.65 -7.19
N SER A 69 -9.69 9.80 -6.94
CA SER A 69 -9.86 8.35 -6.82
C SER A 69 -10.76 7.89 -5.67
N VAL A 70 -10.74 8.62 -4.55
CA VAL A 70 -11.56 8.33 -3.36
C VAL A 70 -12.37 9.56 -3.01
N GLN A 71 -13.68 9.42 -3.08
CA GLN A 71 -14.67 10.41 -2.66
C GLN A 71 -15.36 9.88 -1.41
N PHE A 72 -15.75 10.79 -0.52
CA PHE A 72 -16.48 10.47 0.68
C PHE A 72 -17.93 10.91 0.51
N ASP A 73 -18.86 10.09 1.00
CA ASP A 73 -20.28 10.44 0.99
C ASP A 73 -20.55 11.46 2.08
N GLY A 74 -21.18 12.59 1.71
CA GLY A 74 -21.46 13.69 2.62
C GLY A 74 -20.81 15.00 2.19
N SER A 75 -21.23 16.08 2.84
CA SER A 75 -20.63 17.40 2.72
C SER A 75 -19.44 17.53 3.68
N ARG A 76 -18.59 18.53 3.46
CA ARG A 76 -17.38 18.73 4.28
C ARG A 76 -17.72 18.94 5.76
N GLU A 77 -18.81 19.67 6.02
CA GLU A 77 -19.31 20.01 7.35
C GLU A 77 -19.82 18.80 8.15
N ASP A 78 -20.29 17.76 7.46
CA ASP A 78 -20.74 16.51 8.10
C ASP A 78 -19.59 15.80 8.84
N PHE A 79 -18.33 16.09 8.48
CA PHE A 79 -17.15 15.47 9.06
C PHE A 79 -16.51 16.25 10.22
N PHE A 80 -16.92 17.50 10.49
CA PHE A 80 -16.34 18.26 11.61
C PHE A 80 -16.62 17.66 12.99
N PRO A 81 -17.80 17.09 13.29
CA PRO A 81 -18.01 16.40 14.56
C PRO A 81 -17.07 15.20 14.75
N GLU A 82 -16.82 14.41 13.69
CA GLU A 82 -15.87 13.29 13.70
C GLU A 82 -14.44 13.78 13.98
N LEU A 83 -14.03 14.90 13.35
CA LEU A 83 -12.74 15.55 13.58
C LEU A 83 -12.58 15.99 15.05
N MET A 84 -13.59 16.66 15.62
CA MET A 84 -13.54 17.17 16.99
C MET A 84 -13.51 16.06 18.03
N ALA A 85 -14.28 14.98 17.83
CA ALA A 85 -14.26 13.81 18.69
C ALA A 85 -12.87 13.13 18.67
N TRP A 86 -12.31 12.90 17.47
CA TRP A 86 -10.97 12.33 17.32
C TRP A 86 -9.88 13.21 17.94
N ALA A 87 -9.98 14.53 17.77
CA ALA A 87 -9.07 15.49 18.38
C ALA A 87 -9.12 15.41 19.93
N GLN A 88 -10.33 15.33 20.50
CA GLN A 88 -10.53 15.20 21.94
C GLN A 88 -9.95 13.90 22.49
N GLU A 89 -10.21 12.76 21.83
CA GLU A 89 -9.61 11.46 22.16
C GLU A 89 -8.08 11.50 22.08
N CYS A 90 -7.54 12.27 21.15
CA CYS A 90 -6.11 12.47 21.02
C CYS A 90 -5.51 13.40 22.10
N GLY A 91 -6.33 14.14 22.84
CA GLY A 91 -5.90 15.09 23.87
C GLY A 91 -5.60 16.49 23.35
N ALA A 92 -6.15 16.86 22.18
CA ALA A 92 -6.12 18.24 21.70
C ALA A 92 -7.14 19.12 22.45
N SER A 93 -6.92 20.43 22.39
CA SER A 93 -7.91 21.42 22.81
C SER A 93 -9.12 21.38 21.88
N CYS A 94 -10.33 21.23 22.44
CA CYS A 94 -11.58 21.19 21.68
C CYS A 94 -12.65 22.16 22.22
N GLU A 95 -12.27 23.07 23.13
CA GLU A 95 -13.19 23.98 23.83
C GLU A 95 -12.89 25.44 23.51
N GLY A 96 -13.90 26.30 23.65
CA GLY A 96 -13.77 27.75 23.43
C GLY A 96 -13.79 28.20 21.98
N PHE A 97 -13.99 27.27 21.04
CA PHE A 97 -14.18 27.57 19.63
C PHE A 97 -15.11 26.56 18.95
N GLU A 98 -15.60 26.92 17.77
CA GLU A 98 -16.36 26.06 16.87
C GLU A 98 -15.91 26.26 15.42
N VAL A 99 -16.13 25.26 14.56
CA VAL A 99 -15.88 25.40 13.12
C VAL A 99 -17.03 26.16 12.48
N SER A 100 -16.73 27.21 11.72
CA SER A 100 -17.73 28.08 11.08
C SER A 100 -17.31 28.43 9.65
N SER A 101 -18.29 28.70 8.78
CA SER A 101 -18.06 29.24 7.44
C SER A 101 -18.10 30.77 7.46
N PHE A 102 -17.13 31.40 6.79
CA PHE A 102 -16.93 32.85 6.76
C PHE A 102 -17.18 33.46 5.38
N GLY A 103 -17.83 32.74 4.46
CA GLY A 103 -18.05 33.24 3.11
C GLY A 103 -16.75 33.20 2.29
N GLY A 104 -16.12 34.36 2.07
CA GLY A 104 -14.97 34.49 1.16
C GLY A 104 -13.71 33.74 1.62
N GLU A 105 -13.50 33.64 2.93
CA GLU A 105 -12.36 32.95 3.54
C GLU A 105 -12.59 31.44 3.70
N GLY A 106 -13.81 30.95 3.40
CA GLY A 106 -14.19 29.56 3.61
C GLY A 106 -14.37 29.21 5.10
N TYR A 107 -13.98 27.99 5.48
CA TYR A 107 -14.13 27.50 6.85
C TYR A 107 -12.96 27.92 7.75
N GLY A 108 -13.27 28.31 8.98
CA GLY A 108 -12.30 28.65 10.02
C GLY A 108 -12.81 28.36 11.43
N LEU A 109 -12.10 28.85 12.44
CA LEU A 109 -12.50 28.72 13.85
C LEU A 109 -13.13 30.03 14.34
N ARG A 110 -14.31 29.93 14.96
CA ARG A 110 -14.99 31.04 15.64
C ARG A 110 -14.92 30.83 17.15
N ALA A 111 -14.53 31.84 17.91
CA ALA A 111 -14.52 31.78 19.37
C ALA A 111 -15.95 31.66 19.92
N THR A 112 -16.16 30.80 20.91
CA THR A 112 -17.44 30.63 21.64
C THR A 112 -17.43 31.26 23.03
N ARG A 113 -16.29 31.85 23.40
CA ARG A 113 -16.06 32.65 24.61
C ARG A 113 -15.05 33.74 24.29
N ASP A 114 -14.90 34.70 25.20
CA ASP A 114 -13.81 35.66 25.11
C ASP A 114 -12.46 34.94 25.29
N ILE A 115 -11.51 35.21 24.41
CA ILE A 115 -10.13 34.70 24.44
C ILE A 115 -9.21 35.91 24.50
N LYS A 116 -8.34 35.96 25.51
CA LYS A 116 -7.41 37.08 25.67
C LYS A 116 -6.20 36.93 24.73
N ALA A 117 -5.59 38.05 24.36
CA ALA A 117 -4.29 38.01 23.72
C ALA A 117 -3.29 37.22 24.60
N GLU A 118 -2.42 36.44 23.96
CA GLU A 118 -1.42 35.55 24.59
C GLU A 118 -2.00 34.35 25.38
N GLU A 119 -3.31 34.16 25.41
CA GLU A 119 -3.93 32.99 26.01
C GLU A 119 -3.65 31.73 25.18
N LEU A 120 -3.12 30.68 25.83
CA LEU A 120 -3.00 29.36 25.21
C LEU A 120 -4.37 28.68 25.15
N PHE A 121 -5.10 28.89 24.05
CA PHE A 121 -6.42 28.30 23.83
C PHE A 121 -6.41 27.07 22.89
N LEU A 122 -5.31 26.85 22.15
CA LEU A 122 -5.21 25.78 21.16
C LEU A 122 -3.89 25.00 21.26
N TRP A 123 -3.95 23.68 21.40
CA TRP A 123 -2.80 22.77 21.34
C TRP A 123 -3.15 21.46 20.62
N ILE A 124 -2.21 20.96 19.81
CA ILE A 124 -2.37 19.73 19.01
C ILE A 124 -1.22 18.76 19.33
N PRO A 125 -1.51 17.58 19.91
CA PRO A 125 -0.50 16.55 20.16
C PRO A 125 0.15 16.03 18.87
N ARG A 126 1.47 15.76 18.91
CA ARG A 126 2.24 15.30 17.75
C ARG A 126 1.66 14.06 17.05
N LYS A 127 1.02 13.16 17.79
CA LYS A 127 0.41 11.93 17.22
C LYS A 127 -0.70 12.20 16.20
N MET A 128 -1.28 13.41 16.18
CA MET A 128 -2.29 13.81 15.20
C MET A 128 -1.67 14.32 13.89
N LEU A 129 -0.39 14.72 13.90
CA LEU A 129 0.24 15.32 12.73
C LEU A 129 0.62 14.26 11.70
N MET A 130 0.34 14.55 10.44
CA MET A 130 0.96 13.85 9.31
C MET A 130 2.34 14.46 9.05
N THR A 131 3.38 13.64 9.12
CA THR A 131 4.77 14.08 9.02
C THR A 131 5.55 13.22 8.01
N VAL A 132 6.73 13.67 7.61
CA VAL A 132 7.64 12.83 6.81
C VAL A 132 8.02 11.55 7.57
N GLU A 133 8.08 11.60 8.89
CA GLU A 133 8.34 10.43 9.74
C GLU A 133 7.18 9.43 9.71
N SER A 134 5.92 9.90 9.85
CA SER A 134 4.76 9.01 9.71
C SER A 134 4.66 8.43 8.29
N ALA A 135 5.01 9.21 7.27
CA ALA A 135 5.06 8.74 5.88
C ALA A 135 6.05 7.58 5.69
N LYS A 136 7.26 7.69 6.25
CA LYS A 136 8.29 6.62 6.23
C LYS A 136 7.81 5.33 6.89
N ASN A 137 6.98 5.46 7.93
CA ASN A 137 6.45 4.33 8.70
C ASN A 137 5.10 3.81 8.15
N SER A 138 4.62 4.35 7.03
CA SER A 138 3.36 3.97 6.39
C SER A 138 3.59 3.00 5.21
N VAL A 139 2.52 2.69 4.46
CA VAL A 139 2.59 1.96 3.18
C VAL A 139 3.52 2.62 2.16
N LEU A 140 3.79 3.93 2.29
CA LEU A 140 4.72 4.65 1.43
C LEU A 140 6.19 4.35 1.74
N GLY A 141 6.51 3.79 2.91
CA GLY A 141 7.87 3.55 3.40
C GLY A 141 8.80 2.80 2.43
N PRO A 142 8.38 1.66 1.85
CA PRO A 142 9.19 0.94 0.87
C PRO A 142 9.54 1.78 -0.37
N LEU A 143 8.59 2.58 -0.86
CA LEU A 143 8.84 3.46 -2.00
C LEU A 143 9.76 4.63 -1.61
N TYR A 144 9.55 5.21 -0.43
CA TYR A 144 10.42 6.25 0.12
C TYR A 144 11.88 5.78 0.22
N GLY A 145 12.11 4.53 0.63
CA GLY A 145 13.47 3.96 0.75
C GLY A 145 14.22 3.83 -0.58
N GLN A 146 13.50 3.81 -1.72
CA GLN A 146 14.07 3.59 -3.05
C GLN A 146 14.11 4.87 -3.90
N ASP A 147 13.18 5.80 -3.67
CA ASP A 147 12.99 6.96 -4.52
C ASP A 147 13.73 8.21 -3.99
N ARG A 148 14.62 8.76 -4.83
CA ARG A 148 15.44 9.94 -4.47
C ARG A 148 14.63 11.22 -4.35
N ILE A 149 13.53 11.37 -5.10
CA ILE A 149 12.69 12.56 -5.04
C ILE A 149 11.98 12.60 -3.69
N LEU A 150 11.42 11.48 -3.23
CA LEU A 150 10.80 11.40 -1.90
C LEU A 150 11.77 11.71 -0.77
N GLN A 151 13.01 11.20 -0.87
CA GLN A 151 14.04 11.47 0.13
C GLN A 151 14.48 12.94 0.18
N ALA A 152 14.54 13.60 -0.97
CA ALA A 152 14.95 15.00 -1.07
C ALA A 152 13.81 15.99 -0.82
N MET A 153 12.56 15.62 -1.11
CA MET A 153 11.40 16.51 -1.13
C MET A 153 10.35 16.07 -0.10
N GLY A 154 10.47 16.58 1.13
CA GLY A 154 9.53 16.28 2.21
C GLY A 154 8.08 16.68 1.91
N ASN A 155 7.87 17.76 1.16
CA ASN A 155 6.56 18.21 0.69
C ASN A 155 5.88 17.22 -0.28
N VAL A 156 6.63 16.67 -1.23
CA VAL A 156 6.13 15.62 -2.15
C VAL A 156 5.83 14.34 -1.38
N THR A 157 6.69 13.97 -0.43
CA THR A 157 6.44 12.85 0.48
C THR A 157 5.15 13.03 1.27
N LEU A 158 4.88 14.22 1.82
CA LEU A 158 3.63 14.51 2.54
C LEU A 158 2.41 14.44 1.62
N ALA A 159 2.50 14.93 0.39
CA ALA A 159 1.40 14.87 -0.58
C ALA A 159 1.02 13.42 -0.92
N LEU A 160 2.01 12.56 -1.15
CA LEU A 160 1.76 11.13 -1.40
C LEU A 160 1.29 10.39 -0.15
N HIS A 161 1.84 10.72 1.03
CA HIS A 161 1.35 10.16 2.29
C HIS A 161 -0.14 10.49 2.49
N LEU A 162 -0.54 11.74 2.25
CA LEU A 162 -1.94 12.16 2.30
C LEU A 162 -2.82 11.35 1.34
N LEU A 163 -2.36 11.11 0.11
CA LEU A 163 -3.10 10.29 -0.87
C LEU A 163 -3.20 8.82 -0.45
N CYS A 164 -2.12 8.23 0.09
CA CYS A 164 -2.12 6.86 0.59
C CYS A 164 -3.08 6.68 1.77
N GLU A 165 -3.03 7.59 2.74
CA GLU A 165 -3.92 7.56 3.90
C GLU A 165 -5.37 7.83 3.49
N ARG A 166 -5.62 8.73 2.54
CA ARG A 166 -6.96 8.95 1.96
C ARG A 166 -7.52 7.69 1.30
N ALA A 167 -6.66 6.89 0.67
CA ALA A 167 -7.05 5.64 0.03
C ALA A 167 -7.20 4.45 1.01
N SER A 168 -6.84 4.64 2.28
CA SER A 168 -6.87 3.59 3.30
C SER A 168 -8.08 3.75 4.22
N PRO A 169 -9.07 2.82 4.18
CA PRO A 169 -10.24 2.89 5.06
C PRO A 169 -9.93 2.72 6.55
N SER A 170 -8.75 2.19 6.89
CA SER A 170 -8.28 2.00 8.27
C SER A 170 -7.33 3.10 8.73
N SER A 171 -7.17 4.18 7.94
CA SER A 171 -6.26 5.26 8.32
C SER A 171 -6.73 5.98 9.59
N PRO A 172 -5.85 6.19 10.59
CA PRO A 172 -6.20 6.94 11.78
C PRO A 172 -6.40 8.43 11.50
N TRP A 173 -5.96 8.93 10.34
CA TRP A 173 -6.12 10.33 9.93
C TRP A 173 -7.40 10.59 9.13
N LEU A 174 -8.29 9.60 8.94
CA LEU A 174 -9.54 9.81 8.20
C LEU A 174 -10.39 10.99 8.71
N PRO A 175 -10.58 11.21 10.03
CA PRO A 175 -11.32 12.38 10.52
C PRO A 175 -10.74 13.70 10.01
N TYR A 176 -9.41 13.81 9.97
CA TYR A 176 -8.71 14.95 9.39
C TYR A 176 -8.88 15.01 7.86
N ILE A 177 -8.61 13.91 7.15
CA ILE A 177 -8.61 13.88 5.69
C ILE A 177 -9.98 14.15 5.08
N LYS A 178 -11.06 13.66 5.71
CA LYS A 178 -12.44 13.92 5.29
C LYS A 178 -12.85 15.39 5.49
N SER A 179 -12.26 16.07 6.48
CA SER A 179 -12.51 17.49 6.77
C SER A 179 -11.73 18.48 5.88
N LEU A 180 -10.85 17.99 4.99
CA LEU A 180 -10.09 18.83 4.07
C LEU A 180 -10.97 19.39 2.94
N PRO A 181 -10.63 20.58 2.39
CA PRO A 181 -11.23 21.06 1.16
C PRO A 181 -11.04 20.07 0.01
N THR A 182 -12.02 19.96 -0.87
CA THR A 182 -11.92 19.19 -2.12
C THR A 182 -11.17 19.95 -3.21
N ASP A 183 -11.23 21.28 -3.16
CA ASP A 183 -10.68 22.20 -4.15
C ASP A 183 -9.97 23.37 -3.45
N TYR A 184 -9.06 24.01 -4.18
CA TYR A 184 -8.22 25.11 -3.69
C TYR A 184 -8.04 26.17 -4.77
N ASP A 185 -7.81 27.43 -4.38
CA ASP A 185 -7.61 28.54 -5.32
C ASP A 185 -6.13 28.77 -5.67
N THR A 186 -5.34 27.69 -5.73
CA THR A 186 -3.94 27.80 -6.18
C THR A 186 -3.89 27.94 -7.70
N PRO A 187 -2.84 28.55 -8.29
CA PRO A 187 -2.72 28.73 -9.74
C PRO A 187 -2.80 27.43 -10.57
N LEU A 188 -2.63 26.26 -9.95
CA LEU A 188 -2.87 24.96 -10.58
C LEU A 188 -4.33 24.75 -11.03
N TYR A 189 -5.28 25.43 -10.37
CA TYR A 189 -6.72 25.35 -10.64
C TYR A 189 -7.22 26.47 -11.56
N TYR A 190 -6.39 27.48 -11.82
CA TYR A 190 -6.79 28.62 -12.66
C TYR A 190 -7.02 28.17 -14.10
N GLU A 191 -7.98 28.82 -14.76
CA GLU A 191 -8.15 28.74 -16.20
C GLU A 191 -7.05 29.49 -16.94
N GLU A 192 -6.87 29.18 -18.24
CA GLU A 192 -5.83 29.85 -19.04
C GLU A 192 -6.04 31.37 -19.05
N GLU A 193 -7.29 31.80 -19.15
CA GLU A 193 -7.72 33.19 -19.14
C GLU A 193 -7.49 33.89 -17.80
N GLU A 194 -7.41 33.14 -16.70
CA GLU A 194 -7.13 33.67 -15.36
C GLU A 194 -5.63 33.83 -15.10
N VAL A 195 -4.80 32.99 -15.73
CA VAL A 195 -3.33 33.12 -15.68
C VAL A 195 -2.84 34.20 -16.64
N ARG A 196 -3.50 34.37 -17.79
CA ARG A 196 -3.08 35.30 -18.86
C ARG A 196 -2.83 36.76 -18.40
N PRO A 197 -3.62 37.36 -17.49
CA PRO A 197 -3.35 38.70 -16.96
C PRO A 197 -2.04 38.82 -16.18
N LEU A 198 -1.46 37.70 -15.72
CA LEU A 198 -0.17 37.70 -15.03
C LEU A 198 1.00 37.86 -16.00
N LEU A 199 0.80 37.72 -17.32
CA LEU A 199 1.85 37.91 -18.31
C LEU A 199 2.47 39.32 -18.17
N GLY A 200 3.80 39.37 -18.07
CA GLY A 200 4.56 40.60 -17.85
C GLY A 200 4.79 40.95 -16.38
N THR A 201 4.21 40.21 -15.44
CA THR A 201 4.53 40.30 -14.00
C THR A 201 5.70 39.39 -13.64
N GLN A 202 6.31 39.60 -12.46
CA GLN A 202 7.35 38.69 -11.94
C GLN A 202 6.75 37.35 -11.48
N ALA A 203 5.52 37.36 -10.95
CA ALA A 203 4.86 36.19 -10.37
C ALA A 203 4.51 35.11 -11.40
N VAL A 204 4.37 35.47 -12.68
CA VAL A 204 4.00 34.50 -13.72
C VAL A 204 5.03 33.37 -13.82
N GLN A 205 6.31 33.66 -13.62
CA GLN A 205 7.37 32.64 -13.69
C GLN A 205 7.19 31.55 -12.64
N ASP A 206 6.75 31.93 -11.43
CA ASP A 206 6.45 30.98 -10.36
C ASP A 206 5.23 30.13 -10.69
N VAL A 207 4.20 30.73 -11.31
CA VAL A 207 3.00 30.00 -11.77
C VAL A 207 3.35 28.98 -12.85
N LEU A 208 4.07 29.38 -13.88
CA LEU A 208 4.47 28.49 -14.97
C LEU A 208 5.36 27.35 -14.45
N SER A 209 6.32 27.68 -13.57
CA SER A 209 7.21 26.72 -12.92
C SER A 209 6.46 25.75 -12.03
N GLN A 210 5.50 26.24 -11.22
CA GLN A 210 4.65 25.41 -10.37
C GLN A 210 3.85 24.41 -11.22
N TYR A 211 3.20 24.86 -12.29
CA TYR A 211 2.42 24.00 -13.17
C TYR A 211 3.28 22.91 -13.83
N LYS A 212 4.43 23.29 -14.40
CA LYS A 212 5.39 22.35 -15.01
C LYS A 212 5.95 21.35 -14.00
N ASN A 213 6.31 21.80 -12.80
CA ASN A 213 6.87 20.94 -11.75
C ASN A 213 5.84 19.92 -11.25
N THR A 214 4.60 20.35 -10.99
CA THR A 214 3.51 19.46 -10.57
C THR A 214 3.18 18.43 -11.65
N ALA A 215 3.07 18.85 -12.91
CA ALA A 215 2.85 17.94 -14.04
C ALA A 215 3.97 16.91 -14.21
N ARG A 216 5.24 17.34 -14.07
CA ARG A 216 6.41 16.45 -14.11
C ARG A 216 6.38 15.42 -12.98
N GLN A 217 6.13 15.87 -11.75
CA GLN A 217 6.09 15.00 -10.57
C GLN A 217 4.96 13.98 -10.68
N TYR A 218 3.75 14.43 -11.08
CA TYR A 218 2.63 13.55 -11.36
C TYR A 218 3.02 12.45 -12.35
N ALA A 219 3.57 12.84 -13.50
CA ALA A 219 3.93 11.89 -14.56
C ALA A 219 5.03 10.91 -14.12
N TYR A 220 6.03 11.40 -13.38
CA TYR A 220 7.09 10.59 -12.79
C TYR A 220 6.52 9.54 -11.83
N PHE A 221 5.75 9.96 -10.82
CA PHE A 221 5.23 9.04 -9.81
C PHE A 221 4.18 8.08 -10.37
N TYR A 222 3.40 8.50 -11.38
CA TYR A 222 2.52 7.59 -12.09
C TYR A 222 3.30 6.43 -12.69
N LYS A 223 4.43 6.69 -13.37
CA LYS A 223 5.28 5.63 -13.93
C LYS A 223 5.93 4.78 -12.85
N VAL A 224 6.45 5.39 -11.79
CA VAL A 224 7.08 4.68 -10.67
C VAL A 224 6.10 3.71 -10.02
N VAL A 225 4.90 4.17 -9.66
CA VAL A 225 3.88 3.32 -9.01
C VAL A 225 3.42 2.19 -9.92
N GLN A 226 3.26 2.43 -11.22
CA GLN A 226 2.90 1.38 -12.17
C GLN A 226 4.00 0.32 -12.28
N VAL A 227 5.27 0.71 -12.44
CA VAL A 227 6.39 -0.23 -12.54
C VAL A 227 6.56 -1.04 -11.24
N SER A 228 6.55 -0.37 -10.10
CA SER A 228 6.67 -1.01 -8.78
C SER A 228 5.52 -1.97 -8.49
N GLY A 229 4.29 -1.65 -8.93
CA GLY A 229 3.13 -2.53 -8.81
C GLY A 229 3.27 -3.81 -9.64
N HIS A 230 3.84 -3.73 -10.84
CA HIS A 230 4.12 -4.91 -11.67
C HIS A 230 5.22 -5.78 -11.05
N THR A 231 6.31 -5.17 -10.56
CA THR A 231 7.42 -5.93 -9.96
C THR A 231 7.04 -6.60 -8.64
N HIS A 232 6.24 -5.94 -7.80
CA HIS A 232 5.81 -6.50 -6.53
C HIS A 232 4.83 -7.66 -6.74
N THR A 233 3.85 -7.50 -7.64
CA THR A 233 2.89 -8.57 -7.98
C THR A 233 3.59 -9.77 -8.61
N HIS A 234 4.53 -9.55 -9.54
CA HIS A 234 5.27 -10.64 -10.16
C HIS A 234 6.20 -11.35 -9.18
N THR A 235 6.88 -10.61 -8.30
CA THR A 235 7.79 -11.21 -7.31
C THR A 235 7.01 -11.95 -6.25
N HIS A 236 5.92 -11.39 -5.72
CA HIS A 236 5.10 -12.04 -4.71
C HIS A 236 4.42 -13.31 -5.26
N THR A 237 3.83 -13.23 -6.46
CA THR A 237 3.24 -14.40 -7.12
C THR A 237 4.31 -15.46 -7.40
N ARG A 238 5.48 -15.08 -7.95
CA ARG A 238 6.56 -16.03 -8.26
C ARG A 238 7.12 -16.69 -7.00
N THR A 239 7.38 -15.92 -5.94
CA THR A 239 7.92 -16.45 -4.69
C THR A 239 6.88 -17.31 -3.97
N HIS A 240 5.61 -16.92 -3.95
CA HIS A 240 4.53 -17.70 -3.35
C HIS A 240 4.30 -19.00 -4.13
N THR A 241 4.15 -18.96 -5.45
CA THR A 241 4.01 -20.17 -6.27
C THR A 241 5.25 -21.05 -6.18
N HIS A 242 6.46 -20.49 -6.29
CA HIS A 242 7.69 -21.27 -6.19
C HIS A 242 7.85 -21.92 -4.82
N THR A 243 7.65 -21.17 -3.73
CA THR A 243 7.80 -21.72 -2.37
C THR A 243 6.71 -22.74 -2.08
N HIS A 244 5.47 -22.46 -2.46
CA HIS A 244 4.36 -23.37 -2.21
C HIS A 244 4.49 -24.65 -3.05
N THR A 245 4.77 -24.56 -4.34
CA THR A 245 4.98 -25.74 -5.21
C THR A 245 6.23 -26.50 -4.78
N HIS A 246 7.36 -25.83 -4.54
CA HIS A 246 8.60 -26.50 -4.19
C HIS A 246 8.51 -27.16 -2.80
N THR A 247 7.95 -26.49 -1.80
CA THR A 247 7.79 -27.09 -0.46
C THR A 247 6.78 -28.23 -0.53
N HIS A 248 5.65 -28.05 -1.21
CA HIS A 248 4.62 -29.08 -1.26
C HIS A 248 5.07 -30.31 -2.06
N THR A 249 5.73 -30.15 -3.21
CA THR A 249 6.28 -31.28 -3.97
C THR A 249 7.43 -31.94 -3.21
N HIS A 250 8.38 -31.16 -2.69
CA HIS A 250 9.57 -31.73 -2.05
C HIS A 250 9.23 -32.41 -0.72
N THR A 251 8.38 -31.82 0.12
CA THR A 251 7.94 -32.47 1.37
C THR A 251 7.07 -33.69 1.08
N HIS A 252 6.16 -33.62 0.10
CA HIS A 252 5.25 -34.73 -0.17
C HIS A 252 5.98 -35.91 -0.83
N THR A 253 6.86 -35.68 -1.81
CA THR A 253 7.67 -36.74 -2.42
C THR A 253 8.67 -37.31 -1.42
N HIS A 254 9.40 -36.45 -0.69
CA HIS A 254 10.45 -36.94 0.21
C HIS A 254 9.88 -37.66 1.43
N THR A 255 8.77 -37.18 2.00
CA THR A 255 8.12 -37.88 3.13
C THR A 255 7.49 -39.19 2.65
N HIS A 256 6.81 -39.18 1.51
CA HIS A 256 6.11 -40.37 1.02
C HIS A 256 7.09 -41.46 0.56
N THR A 257 8.13 -41.12 -0.20
CA THR A 257 9.15 -42.10 -0.62
C THR A 257 9.96 -42.58 0.59
N HIS A 258 10.43 -41.67 1.44
CA HIS A 258 11.32 -42.07 2.54
C HIS A 258 10.58 -42.86 3.63
N THR A 259 9.34 -42.48 3.98
CA THR A 259 8.55 -43.23 4.95
C THR A 259 8.14 -44.58 4.39
N HIS A 260 7.72 -44.63 3.12
CA HIS A 260 7.25 -45.88 2.53
C HIS A 260 8.39 -46.87 2.31
N THR A 261 9.54 -46.44 1.79
CA THR A 261 10.71 -47.30 1.63
C THR A 261 11.27 -47.72 2.98
N HIS A 262 11.46 -46.78 3.92
CA HIS A 262 12.07 -47.12 5.20
C HIS A 262 11.18 -48.04 6.05
N THR A 263 9.86 -47.79 6.09
CA THR A 263 8.95 -48.65 6.85
C THR A 263 8.86 -50.02 6.20
N HIS A 264 8.79 -50.10 4.87
CA HIS A 264 8.64 -51.37 4.19
C HIS A 264 9.92 -52.22 4.29
N THR A 265 11.09 -51.66 4.03
CA THR A 265 12.37 -52.38 4.15
C THR A 265 12.65 -52.75 5.60
N HIS A 266 12.46 -51.83 6.56
CA HIS A 266 12.78 -52.12 7.96
C HIS A 266 11.86 -53.18 8.55
N THR A 267 10.55 -53.10 8.28
CA THR A 267 9.60 -54.11 8.78
C THR A 267 9.88 -55.46 8.13
N HIS A 268 10.15 -55.49 6.83
CA HIS A 268 10.34 -56.75 6.12
C HIS A 268 11.64 -57.44 6.53
N THR A 269 12.77 -56.73 6.54
CA THR A 269 14.07 -57.28 6.95
C THR A 269 14.05 -57.65 8.43
N HIS A 270 13.55 -56.78 9.31
CA HIS A 270 13.63 -57.05 10.75
C HIS A 270 12.72 -58.21 11.18
N THR A 271 11.51 -58.31 10.60
CA THR A 271 10.64 -59.45 10.86
C THR A 271 11.30 -60.71 10.32
N HIS A 272 11.73 -60.73 9.05
CA HIS A 272 12.27 -61.93 8.43
C HIS A 272 13.55 -62.45 9.11
N THR A 273 14.52 -61.57 9.38
CA THR A 273 15.76 -61.95 10.06
C THR A 273 15.48 -62.43 11.49
N ARG A 274 14.61 -61.75 12.23
CA ARG A 274 14.34 -62.10 13.63
C ARG A 274 13.61 -63.44 13.78
N THR A 275 12.64 -63.75 12.91
CA THR A 275 12.01 -65.08 12.93
C THR A 275 13.01 -66.16 12.58
N HIS A 276 13.85 -65.93 11.55
CA HIS A 276 14.80 -66.92 11.06
C HIS A 276 15.93 -67.19 12.06
N THR A 277 16.47 -66.16 12.72
CA THR A 277 17.48 -66.34 13.77
C THR A 277 16.87 -67.03 14.99
N TYR A 278 15.67 -66.62 15.42
CA TYR A 278 15.04 -67.21 16.60
C TYR A 278 14.71 -68.69 16.42
N THR A 279 14.16 -69.11 15.27
CA THR A 279 13.93 -70.54 15.01
C THR A 279 15.22 -71.32 14.94
N HIS A 280 16.26 -70.79 14.28
CA HIS A 280 17.52 -71.50 14.09
C HIS A 280 18.33 -71.65 15.38
N THR A 281 18.46 -70.59 16.18
CA THR A 281 19.16 -70.67 17.46
C THR A 281 18.41 -71.57 18.43
N ARG A 282 17.07 -71.48 18.50
CA ARG A 282 16.28 -72.26 19.45
C ARG A 282 16.29 -73.76 19.14
N THR A 283 16.28 -74.17 17.87
CA THR A 283 16.46 -75.59 17.52
C THR A 283 17.87 -76.06 17.85
N HIS A 284 18.89 -75.24 17.56
CA HIS A 284 20.28 -75.63 17.79
C HIS A 284 20.66 -75.74 19.27
N THR A 285 20.23 -74.81 20.12
CA THR A 285 20.45 -74.89 21.57
C THR A 285 19.69 -76.08 22.16
N ARG A 286 18.46 -76.35 21.71
CA ARG A 286 17.67 -77.47 22.24
C ARG A 286 18.33 -78.83 21.95
N THR A 287 18.88 -79.03 20.75
CA THR A 287 19.61 -80.26 20.43
C THR A 287 20.92 -80.37 21.21
N HIS A 288 21.66 -79.28 21.36
CA HIS A 288 22.93 -79.29 22.08
C HIS A 288 22.77 -79.54 23.59
N THR A 289 21.81 -78.87 24.24
CA THR A 289 21.55 -79.07 25.67
C THR A 289 21.01 -80.48 25.96
N HIS A 290 20.20 -81.04 25.05
CA HIS A 290 19.73 -82.42 25.18
C HIS A 290 20.87 -83.44 25.08
N ALA A 291 21.79 -83.27 24.13
CA ALA A 291 22.96 -84.14 24.00
C ALA A 291 23.90 -84.05 25.22
N HIS A 292 24.11 -82.83 25.74
CA HIS A 292 25.01 -82.59 26.86
C HIS A 292 24.44 -83.06 28.22
N ALA A 293 23.12 -82.94 28.41
CA ALA A 293 22.45 -83.47 29.60
C ALA A 293 22.49 -85.01 29.64
N HIS A 294 22.38 -85.68 28.48
CA HIS A 294 22.49 -87.14 28.39
C HIS A 294 23.90 -87.65 28.71
N ALA A 295 24.94 -86.87 28.42
CA ALA A 295 26.32 -87.20 28.75
C ALA A 295 26.63 -87.00 30.25
N HIS A 296 25.98 -86.03 30.91
CA HIS A 296 26.24 -85.68 32.31
C HIS A 296 25.43 -86.46 33.35
N THR A 297 24.32 -87.09 32.99
CA THR A 297 23.57 -87.99 33.90
C THR A 297 24.13 -89.41 33.99
N HIS A 298 25.20 -89.74 33.26
CA HIS A 298 25.93 -91.01 33.42
C HIS A 298 27.42 -90.86 33.76
N THR A 299 27.83 -89.71 34.29
CA THR A 299 29.14 -89.54 34.95
C THR A 299 29.15 -89.90 36.44
N GLN A 300 28.04 -90.22 37.11
CA GLN A 300 28.04 -90.22 38.61
C GLN A 300 27.47 -91.47 39.29
N LEU A 301 28.21 -92.57 39.21
CA LEU A 301 28.32 -93.71 40.13
C LEU A 301 29.54 -94.49 39.57
N GLU A 302 30.72 -94.64 40.15
CA GLU A 302 31.23 -94.54 41.50
C GLU A 302 32.75 -94.40 41.38
N GLY A 303 33.31 -93.43 42.08
CA GLY A 303 34.75 -93.23 42.17
C GLY A 303 35.12 -92.70 43.53
N VAL A 304 34.61 -93.29 44.62
CA VAL A 304 35.12 -93.12 45.99
C VAL A 304 34.72 -94.35 46.84
N TYR A 305 35.68 -95.23 47.17
CA TYR A 305 35.94 -95.70 48.55
C TYR A 305 37.31 -96.44 48.61
N ILE A 306 37.97 -96.23 49.73
CA ILE A 306 39.40 -96.42 50.06
C ILE A 306 39.58 -97.74 50.81
N GLY A 307 40.74 -98.42 50.71
CA GLY A 307 41.20 -99.45 51.67
C GLY A 307 41.82 -100.68 51.03
#